data_AF-X1JL34-F1
#
_entry.id   AF-X1JL34-F1
#
_cell.length_a   1.000
_cell.length_b   1.000
_cell.length_c   1.000
_cell.angle_alpha   90.00
_cell.angle_beta   90.00
_cell.angle_gamma   90.00
#
_symmetry.space_group_name_H-M   'P 1'
#
loop_
_entity.id
_entity.type
_entity.pdbx_description
1 polymer ?
#
loop_
_entity_poly.entity_id
_entity_poly.type
_entity_poly.pdbx_seq_one_letter_code
_entity_poly.pdbx_strand_id
1 'polypeptide(L)'
;MKREFQRGYSAGIYDVKDMGPVDIERVVNGDLEISKLVYYHRHGEEDVLESYLEGWAQAVKDAFKVERVAKIMRRSRYDIISEILSVTRDGARPTRIMYKSNLDFRQKERYLSCLLGAGLIRIRTNSPLVYETTELGVEWLKRYRKIAL
;
A
#
# COMPACT_ATOMS: atom_id res chain seq x y z
N MET A 1 4.53 -20.68 25.46
CA MET A 1 4.61 -20.96 24.01
C MET A 1 3.29 -20.67 23.30
N LYS A 2 2.23 -21.49 23.40
CA LYS A 2 0.94 -21.25 22.70
C LYS A 2 0.26 -19.88 22.98
N ARG A 3 0.36 -19.38 24.22
CA ARG A 3 -0.22 -18.08 24.61
C ARG A 3 0.49 -16.90 23.93
N GLU A 4 1.82 -16.94 23.86
CA GLU A 4 2.62 -15.87 23.25
C GLU A 4 2.49 -15.85 21.74
N PHE A 5 2.43 -17.03 21.11
CA PHE A 5 2.07 -17.17 19.71
C PHE A 5 0.74 -16.50 19.38
N GLN A 6 -0.31 -16.74 20.17
CA GLN A 6 -1.62 -16.14 19.90
C GLN A 6 -1.62 -14.61 20.05
N ARG A 7 -0.82 -14.07 20.97
CA ARG A 7 -0.63 -12.62 21.14
C ARG A 7 0.06 -12.02 19.92
N GLY A 8 1.15 -12.63 19.47
CA GLY A 8 1.86 -12.22 18.27
C GLY A 8 0.98 -12.29 17.02
N TYR A 9 0.22 -13.37 16.87
CA TYR A 9 -0.75 -13.52 15.77
C TYR A 9 -1.77 -12.38 15.75
N SER A 10 -2.33 -12.05 16.91
CA SER A 10 -3.29 -10.94 17.03
C SER A 10 -2.65 -9.61 16.64
N ALA A 11 -1.41 -9.34 17.07
CA ALA A 11 -0.68 -8.14 16.69
C ALA A 11 -0.41 -8.08 15.17
N GLY A 12 0.00 -9.18 14.56
CA GLY A 12 0.27 -9.24 13.11
C GLY A 12 -0.96 -8.94 12.26
N ILE A 13 -2.16 -9.36 12.70
CA ILE A 13 -3.43 -9.01 12.04
C ILE A 13 -3.70 -7.49 12.06
N TYR A 14 -3.35 -6.80 13.15
CA TYR A 14 -3.48 -5.35 13.20
C TYR A 14 -2.44 -4.68 12.32
N ASP A 15 -1.19 -5.12 12.42
CA ASP A 15 -0.07 -4.51 11.71
C ASP A 15 -0.18 -4.61 10.20
N VAL A 16 -0.60 -5.76 9.67
CA VAL A 16 -0.66 -5.99 8.23
C VAL A 16 -1.54 -4.98 7.48
N LYS A 17 -2.49 -4.35 8.17
CA LYS A 17 -3.36 -3.29 7.60
C LYS A 17 -2.59 -2.02 7.26
N ASP A 18 -1.51 -1.76 7.99
CA ASP A 18 -0.67 -0.57 7.86
C ASP A 18 0.74 -0.93 7.37
N MET A 19 0.99 -2.19 7.03
CA MET A 19 2.26 -2.63 6.43
C MET A 19 2.29 -2.27 4.94
N GLY A 20 3.43 -1.73 4.53
CA GLY A 20 3.73 -1.56 3.11
C GLY A 20 3.90 -2.92 2.44
N PRO A 21 3.66 -3.01 1.12
CA PRO A 21 3.73 -4.27 0.41
C PRO A 21 5.10 -4.97 0.54
N VAL A 22 6.19 -4.19 0.49
CA VAL A 22 7.56 -4.71 0.60
C VAL A 22 7.80 -5.43 1.93
N ASP A 23 7.27 -4.91 3.04
CA ASP A 23 7.46 -5.52 4.35
C ASP A 23 6.66 -6.81 4.49
N ILE A 24 5.44 -6.85 3.91
CA ILE A 24 4.64 -8.08 3.84
C ILE A 24 5.38 -9.15 3.04
N GLU A 25 5.91 -8.80 1.87
CA GLU A 25 6.64 -9.74 1.01
C GLU A 25 7.90 -10.30 1.68
N ARG A 26 8.65 -9.44 2.39
CA ARG A 26 9.81 -9.85 3.18
C ARG A 26 9.45 -10.88 4.24
N VAL A 27 8.38 -10.65 5.00
CA VAL A 27 7.92 -11.60 6.03
C VAL A 27 7.39 -12.89 5.40
N VAL A 28 6.72 -12.80 4.25
CA VAL A 28 6.15 -13.97 3.56
C VAL A 28 7.21 -14.89 2.99
N ASN A 29 8.21 -14.31 2.29
CA ASN A 29 9.25 -15.05 1.58
C ASN A 29 10.51 -15.28 2.42
N GLY A 30 10.68 -14.54 3.51
CA GLY A 30 11.83 -14.61 4.40
C GLY A 30 11.68 -15.61 5.55
N ASP A 31 12.77 -15.78 6.27
CA ASP A 31 12.85 -16.56 7.50
C ASP A 31 12.48 -15.72 8.74
N LEU A 32 12.70 -16.30 9.92
CA LEU A 32 12.36 -15.64 11.18
C LEU A 32 13.25 -14.43 11.48
N GLU A 33 14.50 -14.42 11.02
CA GLU A 33 15.40 -13.27 11.15
C GLU A 33 14.93 -12.08 10.30
N ILE A 34 14.48 -12.33 9.07
CA ILE A 34 13.83 -11.28 8.26
C ILE A 34 12.55 -10.78 8.92
N SER A 35 11.75 -11.68 9.49
CA SER A 35 10.53 -11.30 10.21
C SER A 35 10.85 -10.43 11.43
N LYS A 36 11.92 -10.77 12.15
CA LYS A 36 12.45 -10.04 13.30
C LYS A 36 12.88 -8.62 12.89
N LEU A 37 13.61 -8.51 11.78
CA LEU A 37 14.05 -7.22 11.24
C LEU A 37 12.86 -6.33 10.89
N VAL A 38 11.85 -6.86 10.21
CA VAL A 38 10.64 -6.09 9.84
C VAL A 38 9.86 -5.68 11.09
N TYR A 39 9.75 -6.57 12.08
CA TYR A 39 9.11 -6.26 13.36
C TYR A 39 9.83 -5.12 14.08
N TYR A 40 11.17 -5.16 14.21
CA TYR A 40 11.96 -4.12 14.87
C TYR A 40 11.83 -2.74 14.21
N HIS A 41 11.88 -2.68 12.88
CA HIS A 41 11.71 -1.39 12.18
C HIS A 41 10.34 -0.77 12.44
N ARG A 42 9.33 -1.60 12.73
CA ARG A 42 7.96 -1.17 12.95
C ARG A 42 7.67 -0.80 14.39
N HIS A 43 8.18 -1.57 15.35
CA HIS A 43 7.86 -1.43 16.78
C HIS A 43 8.99 -0.78 17.62
N GLY A 44 10.17 -0.58 17.04
CA GLY A 44 11.37 -0.16 17.77
C GLY A 44 12.14 -1.35 18.35
N GLU A 45 13.20 -1.10 19.13
CA GLU A 45 14.06 -2.12 19.79
C GLU A 45 13.32 -2.90 20.90
N GLU A 46 12.12 -3.42 20.63
CA GLU A 46 11.40 -4.31 21.53
C GLU A 46 11.83 -5.76 21.28
N ASP A 47 12.61 -6.31 22.21
CA ASP A 47 12.88 -7.75 22.22
C ASP A 47 11.59 -8.52 22.59
N VAL A 48 11.11 -9.31 21.64
CA VAL A 48 9.97 -10.21 21.80
C VAL A 48 10.42 -11.66 21.83
N LEU A 49 9.66 -12.50 22.52
CA LEU A 49 9.88 -13.94 22.53
C LEU A 49 9.75 -14.51 21.10
N GLU A 50 10.59 -15.49 20.76
CA GLU A 50 10.57 -16.15 19.44
C GLU A 50 9.17 -16.64 19.08
N SER A 51 8.48 -17.33 20.01
CA SER A 51 7.11 -17.79 19.78
C SER A 51 6.08 -16.69 19.53
N TYR A 52 6.31 -15.46 20.03
CA TYR A 52 5.48 -14.30 19.70
C TYR A 52 5.74 -13.85 18.27
N LEU A 53 7.02 -13.72 17.89
CA LEU A 53 7.40 -13.32 16.54
C LEU A 53 6.94 -14.33 15.49
N GLU A 54 6.99 -15.62 15.78
CA GLU A 54 6.42 -16.69 14.95
C GLU A 54 4.92 -16.48 14.72
N GLY A 55 4.16 -16.20 15.78
CA GLY A 55 2.74 -15.90 15.68
C GLY A 55 2.46 -14.68 14.81
N TRP A 56 3.23 -13.61 15.01
CA TRP A 56 3.14 -12.38 14.22
C TRP A 56 3.43 -12.63 12.73
N ALA A 57 4.53 -13.32 12.42
CA ALA A 57 4.90 -13.66 11.05
C ALA A 57 3.85 -14.57 10.39
N GLN A 58 3.28 -15.51 11.14
CA GLN A 58 2.23 -16.39 10.64
C GLN A 58 0.95 -15.60 10.29
N ALA A 59 0.56 -14.62 11.11
CA ALA A 59 -0.58 -13.75 10.81
C ALA A 59 -0.36 -12.94 9.52
N VAL A 60 0.84 -12.40 9.31
CA VAL A 60 1.19 -11.68 8.07
C VAL A 60 1.14 -12.61 6.86
N LYS A 61 1.65 -13.84 6.99
CA LYS A 61 1.60 -14.89 5.94
C LYS A 61 0.16 -15.28 5.59
N ASP A 62 -0.70 -15.45 6.59
CA ASP A 62 -2.10 -15.79 6.37
C ASP A 62 -2.87 -14.62 5.75
N ALA A 63 -2.58 -13.39 6.19
CA ALA A 63 -3.15 -12.19 5.60
C ALA A 63 -2.73 -12.00 4.13
N PHE A 64 -1.49 -12.35 3.76
CA PHE A 64 -1.03 -12.34 2.36
C PHE A 64 -1.83 -13.29 1.46
N LYS A 65 -2.25 -14.46 1.99
CA LYS A 65 -3.12 -15.40 1.27
C LYS A 65 -4.53 -14.83 1.02
N VAL A 66 -4.91 -13.73 1.68
CA VAL A 66 -6.17 -13.03 1.41
C VAL A 66 -6.05 -12.25 0.10
N GLU A 67 -6.98 -12.49 -0.81
CA GLU A 67 -7.01 -11.93 -2.18
C GLU A 67 -6.86 -10.40 -2.23
N ARG A 68 -7.38 -9.70 -1.21
CA ARG A 68 -7.26 -8.23 -1.07
C ARG A 68 -5.81 -7.77 -0.85
N VAL A 69 -5.03 -8.47 -0.04
CA VAL A 69 -3.62 -8.13 0.24
C VAL A 69 -2.78 -8.54 -0.97
N ALA A 70 -3.00 -9.74 -1.51
CA ALA A 70 -2.33 -10.19 -2.73
C ALA A 70 -2.57 -9.23 -3.93
N LYS A 71 -3.76 -8.63 -4.03
CA LYS A 71 -4.07 -7.62 -5.06
C LYS A 71 -3.32 -6.31 -4.84
N ILE A 72 -3.17 -5.84 -3.60
CA ILE A 72 -2.37 -4.66 -3.27
C ILE A 72 -0.89 -4.89 -3.62
N MET A 73 -0.40 -6.11 -3.38
CA MET A 73 0.98 -6.54 -3.65
C MET A 73 1.31 -6.67 -5.13
N ARG A 74 0.37 -7.18 -5.94
CA ARG A 74 0.53 -7.39 -7.39
C ARG A 74 0.25 -6.14 -8.23
N ARG A 75 0.08 -5.00 -7.58
CA ARG A 75 -0.33 -3.77 -8.22
C ARG A 75 0.78 -3.22 -9.10
N SER A 76 0.58 -3.23 -10.41
CA SER A 76 1.53 -2.67 -11.36
C SER A 76 1.55 -1.14 -11.27
N ARG A 77 2.56 -0.52 -11.89
CA ARG A 77 2.60 0.95 -12.05
C ARG A 77 1.33 1.50 -12.72
N TYR A 78 0.73 0.73 -13.62
CA TYR A 78 -0.47 1.15 -14.35
C TYR A 78 -1.73 1.01 -13.50
N ASP A 79 -1.82 -0.01 -12.64
CA ASP A 79 -2.87 -0.09 -11.63
C ASP A 79 -2.81 1.12 -10.69
N ILE A 80 -1.60 1.53 -10.29
CA ILE A 80 -1.38 2.72 -9.47
C ILE A 80 -1.93 3.98 -10.15
N ILE A 81 -1.51 4.19 -11.39
CA ILE A 81 -1.98 5.32 -12.20
C ILE A 81 -3.51 5.28 -12.33
N SER A 82 -4.09 4.11 -12.61
CA SER A 82 -5.53 3.95 -12.81
C SER A 82 -6.35 4.33 -11.58
N GLU A 83 -5.87 4.00 -10.38
CA GLU A 83 -6.52 4.35 -9.12
C GLU A 83 -6.39 5.84 -8.82
N ILE A 84 -5.21 6.45 -9.01
CA ILE A 84 -5.04 7.90 -8.82
C ILE A 84 -5.99 8.67 -9.74
N LEU A 85 -6.05 8.29 -11.02
CA LEU A 85 -6.97 8.90 -12.00
C LEU A 85 -8.44 8.65 -11.65
N SER A 86 -8.76 7.51 -11.06
CA SER A 86 -10.12 7.23 -10.59
C SER A 86 -10.48 8.07 -9.36
N VAL A 87 -9.56 8.23 -8.40
CA VAL A 87 -9.75 8.98 -7.16
C VAL A 87 -9.85 10.49 -7.40
N THR A 88 -9.13 11.00 -8.39
CA THR A 88 -9.08 12.44 -8.73
C THR A 88 -10.12 12.85 -9.76
N ARG A 89 -11.04 11.97 -10.17
CA ARG A 89 -12.01 12.27 -11.24
C ARG A 89 -12.86 13.52 -10.97
N ASP A 90 -13.29 13.69 -9.72
CA ASP A 90 -14.10 14.84 -9.28
C ASP A 90 -13.29 15.84 -8.43
N GLY A 91 -11.97 15.72 -8.46
CA GLY A 91 -11.05 16.43 -7.58
C GLY A 91 -10.73 15.67 -6.29
N ALA A 92 -9.45 15.58 -5.93
CA ALA A 92 -9.02 15.04 -4.65
C ALA A 92 -7.80 15.77 -4.06
N ARG A 93 -7.79 15.86 -2.72
CA ARG A 93 -6.62 16.33 -1.96
C ARG A 93 -5.50 15.30 -1.98
N PRO A 94 -4.22 15.71 -1.87
CA PRO A 94 -3.08 14.80 -1.83
C PRO A 94 -3.22 13.66 -0.82
N THR A 95 -3.74 13.97 0.38
CA THR A 95 -3.94 12.97 1.44
C THR A 95 -5.02 11.95 1.07
N ARG A 96 -6.13 12.37 0.45
CA ARG A 96 -7.16 11.44 -0.04
C ARG A 96 -6.63 10.52 -1.13
N ILE A 97 -5.76 11.02 -2.01
CA ILE A 97 -5.10 10.22 -3.05
C ILE A 97 -4.22 9.14 -2.41
N MET A 98 -3.41 9.53 -1.42
CA MET A 98 -2.54 8.65 -0.66
C MET A 98 -3.33 7.50 -0.02
N TYR A 99 -4.36 7.82 0.78
CA TYR A 99 -5.16 6.79 1.47
C TYR A 99 -5.98 5.91 0.54
N LYS A 100 -6.57 6.47 -0.53
CA LYS A 100 -7.40 5.70 -1.46
C LYS A 100 -6.61 4.88 -2.46
N SER A 101 -5.36 5.25 -2.69
CA SER A 101 -4.46 4.57 -3.62
C SER A 101 -3.34 3.82 -2.86
N ASN A 102 -3.44 3.61 -1.55
CA ASN A 102 -2.43 2.93 -0.73
C ASN A 102 -0.97 3.32 -1.05
N LEU A 103 -0.70 4.62 -1.18
CA LEU A 103 0.64 5.15 -1.45
C LEU A 103 1.27 5.65 -0.15
N ASP A 104 2.58 5.55 -0.04
CA ASP A 104 3.33 6.35 0.92
C ASP A 104 3.56 7.79 0.39
N PHE A 105 4.12 8.66 1.23
CA PHE A 105 4.40 10.06 0.86
C PHE A 105 5.33 10.20 -0.35
N ARG A 106 6.41 9.40 -0.43
CA ARG A 106 7.41 9.47 -1.51
C ARG A 106 6.82 8.97 -2.82
N GLN A 107 6.07 7.87 -2.77
CA GLN A 107 5.34 7.34 -3.91
C GLN A 107 4.33 8.35 -4.43
N LYS A 108 3.54 8.96 -3.54
CA LYS A 108 2.58 9.99 -3.88
C LYS A 108 3.26 11.17 -4.61
N GLU A 109 4.36 11.71 -4.08
CA GLU A 109 5.11 12.78 -4.75
C GLU A 109 5.57 12.38 -6.15
N ARG A 110 6.19 11.20 -6.27
CA ARG A 110 6.68 10.68 -7.56
C ARG A 110 5.55 10.54 -8.59
N TYR A 111 4.45 9.89 -8.22
CA TYR A 111 3.34 9.66 -9.13
C TYR A 111 2.61 10.95 -9.50
N LEU A 112 2.35 11.85 -8.55
CA LEU A 112 1.70 13.13 -8.85
C LEU A 112 2.55 13.99 -9.77
N SER A 113 3.87 14.06 -9.54
CA SER A 113 4.80 14.77 -10.42
C SER A 113 4.79 14.19 -11.84
N CYS A 114 4.89 12.86 -11.99
CA CYS A 114 4.83 12.21 -13.30
C CYS A 114 3.50 12.45 -14.02
N LEU A 115 2.37 12.35 -13.31
CA LEU A 115 1.04 12.50 -13.91
C LEU A 115 0.73 13.95 -14.30
N LEU A 116 1.22 14.93 -13.52
CA LEU A 116 1.18 16.34 -13.89
C LEU A 116 2.03 16.60 -15.14
N GLY A 117 3.28 16.11 -15.16
CA GLY A 117 4.18 16.28 -16.31
C GLY A 117 3.65 15.62 -17.58
N ALA A 118 2.91 14.52 -17.45
CA ALA A 118 2.24 13.85 -18.56
C ALA A 118 0.88 14.47 -18.94
N GLY A 119 0.40 15.48 -18.21
CA GLY A 119 -0.90 16.13 -18.46
C GLY A 119 -2.12 15.24 -18.17
N LEU A 120 -1.96 14.14 -17.43
CA LEU A 120 -3.05 13.21 -17.08
C LEU A 120 -3.87 13.70 -15.89
N ILE A 121 -3.28 14.56 -15.05
CA ILE A 121 -3.97 15.31 -13.99
C ILE A 121 -3.59 16.79 -14.08
N ARG A 122 -4.42 17.65 -13.51
CA ARG A 122 -4.18 19.09 -13.35
C ARG A 122 -4.40 19.52 -11.91
N ILE A 123 -3.84 20.66 -11.53
CA ILE A 123 -4.20 21.33 -10.28
C ILE A 123 -5.50 22.11 -10.52
N ARG A 124 -6.59 21.72 -9.87
CA ARG A 124 -7.88 22.41 -9.95
C ARG A 124 -7.93 23.64 -9.05
N THR A 125 -7.42 23.50 -7.83
CA THR A 125 -7.29 24.61 -6.86
C THR A 125 -5.96 24.48 -6.14
N ASN A 126 -5.30 25.62 -5.87
CA ASN A 126 -4.05 25.65 -5.11
C ASN A 126 -4.28 25.77 -3.59
N SER A 127 -5.40 26.35 -3.16
CA SER A 127 -5.77 26.48 -1.75
C SER A 127 -7.28 26.28 -1.57
N PRO A 128 -7.74 25.13 -1.03
CA PRO A 128 -6.92 23.95 -0.71
C PRO A 128 -6.35 23.31 -1.99
N LEU A 129 -5.19 22.66 -1.90
CA LEU A 129 -4.60 21.93 -3.04
C LEU A 129 -5.49 20.74 -3.44
N VAL A 130 -5.96 20.76 -4.68
CA VAL A 130 -6.82 19.71 -5.26
C VAL A 130 -6.31 19.35 -6.65
N TYR A 131 -6.09 18.05 -6.87
CA TYR A 131 -5.79 17.48 -8.18
C TYR A 131 -7.05 16.94 -8.83
N GLU A 132 -7.19 17.14 -10.13
CA GLU A 132 -8.29 16.65 -10.93
C GLU A 132 -7.77 15.91 -12.16
N THR A 133 -8.38 14.79 -12.51
CA THR A 133 -8.06 14.08 -13.75
C THR A 133 -8.47 14.89 -14.97
N THR A 134 -7.57 15.02 -15.94
CA THR A 134 -7.87 15.70 -17.22
C THR A 134 -8.62 14.79 -18.17
N GLU A 135 -9.12 15.33 -19.27
CA GLU A 135 -9.77 14.57 -20.34
C GLU A 135 -8.80 13.52 -20.93
N LEU A 136 -7.51 13.86 -21.05
CA LEU A 136 -6.46 12.92 -21.45
C LEU A 136 -6.31 11.78 -20.44
N GLY A 137 -6.33 12.09 -19.14
CA GLY A 137 -6.31 11.09 -18.08
C GLY A 137 -7.54 10.17 -18.09
N VAL A 138 -8.73 10.71 -18.38
CA VAL A 138 -9.95 9.92 -18.54
C VAL A 138 -9.81 8.94 -19.72
N GLU A 139 -9.28 9.39 -20.85
CA GLU A 139 -9.09 8.54 -22.03
C GLU A 139 -8.05 7.44 -21.77
N TRP A 140 -6.94 7.79 -21.12
CA TRP A 140 -5.95 6.80 -20.67
C TRP A 140 -6.60 5.71 -19.80
N LEU A 141 -7.42 6.13 -18.83
CA LEU A 141 -8.09 5.23 -17.89
C LEU A 141 -9.08 4.28 -18.61
N LYS A 142 -9.81 4.79 -19.61
CA LYS A 142 -10.70 3.96 -20.44
C LYS A 142 -9.91 2.87 -21.19
N ARG A 143 -8.77 3.22 -21.79
CA ARG A 143 -7.92 2.27 -22.52
C ARG A 143 -7.35 1.20 -21.60
N TYR A 144 -6.84 1.61 -20.44
CA TYR A 144 -6.32 0.68 -19.45
C TYR A 144 -7.37 -0.34 -18.99
N ARG A 145 -8.60 0.13 -18.68
CA ARG A 145 -9.70 -0.75 -18.27
C ARG A 145 -10.15 -1.74 -19.35
N LYS A 146 -9.98 -1.41 -20.63
CA LYS A 146 -10.28 -2.33 -21.74
C LYS A 146 -9.25 -3.45 -21.89
N ILE A 147 -8.02 -3.25 -21.42
CA ILE A 147 -6.93 -4.23 -21.51
C ILE A 147 -6.87 -5.09 -20.24
N ALA A 148 -7.25 -4.52 -19.09
CA ALA A 148 -7.26 -5.22 -17.81
C ALA A 148 -8.50 -6.10 -17.55
N LEU A 149 -9.45 -6.12 -18.49
CA LEU A 149 -10.64 -7.01 -18.54
C LEU A 149 -10.41 -8.10 -19.58
#